data_AF-A0A1Y5K4M7-F1
#
_entry.id   AF-A0A1Y5K4M7-F1
#
_cell.length_a   1.000
_cell.length_b   1.000
_cell.length_c   1.000
_cell.angle_alpha   90.00
_cell.angle_beta   90.00
_cell.angle_gamma   90.00
#
_symmetry.space_group_name_H-M   'P 1'
#
loop_
_entity.id
_entity.type
_entity.pdbx_description
1 polymer ?
#
loop_
_entity_poly.entity_id
_entity_poly.type
_entity_poly.pdbx_seq_one_letter_code
_entity_poly.pdbx_strand_id
1 'polypeptide(L)'
;MYFYKVLFCAALILFVNASNAKSVLPSNKGQFVKLVNTHLGSYKLIAGNSDICTSGELNWHNQSDTNLGFSLGSGIIFNALHNGTQTNKVPNFCLVTTKFKYTSEGLTMTLRHNRCENDSDNLDTSQTLRFLADHKIQYSIENTDVECIFELQRL
;
A
#
# COMPACT_ATOMS: atom_id res chain seq x y z
N MET A 1 14.85 50.96 -14.87
CA MET A 1 14.73 49.79 -15.77
C MET A 1 15.46 48.52 -15.25
N TYR A 2 15.71 48.39 -13.94
CA TYR A 2 16.44 47.23 -13.36
C TYR A 2 15.56 46.35 -12.44
N PHE A 3 14.55 46.93 -11.79
CA PHE A 3 13.69 46.22 -10.83
C PHE A 3 12.73 45.20 -11.48
N TYR A 4 12.30 45.44 -12.73
CA TYR A 4 11.39 44.53 -13.44
C TYR A 4 12.06 43.19 -13.82
N LYS A 5 13.36 43.19 -14.10
CA LYS A 5 14.13 41.97 -14.42
C LYS A 5 14.34 41.10 -13.18
N VAL A 6 14.57 41.71 -12.01
CA VAL A 6 14.77 41.00 -10.74
C VAL A 6 13.45 40.36 -10.27
N LEU A 7 12.32 41.05 -10.42
CA LEU A 7 10.99 40.50 -10.08
C LEU A 7 10.62 39.30 -10.97
N PHE A 8 10.96 39.34 -12.26
CA PHE A 8 10.66 38.25 -13.20
C PHE A 8 11.49 36.99 -12.90
N CYS A 9 12.76 37.14 -12.50
CA CYS A 9 13.60 36.02 -12.07
C CYS A 9 13.13 35.40 -10.74
N ALA A 10 12.67 36.21 -9.78
CA ALA A 10 12.13 35.69 -8.52
C ALA A 10 10.83 34.91 -8.70
N ALA A 11 9.96 35.34 -9.61
CA ALA A 11 8.74 34.61 -9.97
C ALA A 11 9.04 33.25 -10.63
N LEU A 12 10.03 33.20 -11.53
CA LEU A 12 10.46 31.94 -12.17
C LEU A 12 10.96 30.91 -11.15
N ILE A 13 11.73 31.33 -10.13
CA ILE A 13 12.26 30.42 -9.09
C ILE A 13 11.15 29.83 -8.20
N LEU A 14 10.05 30.56 -8.00
CA LEU A 14 8.89 30.06 -7.24
C LEU A 14 8.05 29.04 -8.04
N PHE A 15 7.98 29.15 -9.37
CA PHE A 15 7.27 28.18 -10.20
C PHE A 15 8.00 26.85 -10.37
N VAL A 16 9.34 26.80 -10.31
CA VAL A 16 10.07 25.52 -10.44
C VAL A 16 9.89 24.61 -9.21
N ASN A 17 9.63 25.20 -8.04
CA ASN A 17 9.51 24.46 -6.78
C ASN A 17 8.09 23.92 -6.50
N ALA A 18 7.08 24.32 -7.26
CA ALA A 18 5.68 23.93 -7.00
C ALA A 18 5.26 22.59 -7.65
N SER A 19 6.12 21.97 -8.46
CA SER A 19 5.68 20.95 -9.44
C SER A 19 5.93 19.49 -9.06
N ASN A 20 6.43 19.18 -7.86
CA ASN A 20 6.83 17.81 -7.51
C ASN A 20 5.90 17.10 -6.52
N ALA A 21 4.62 17.48 -6.46
CA ALA A 21 3.62 16.59 -5.86
C ALA A 21 3.35 15.45 -6.86
N LYS A 22 4.05 14.33 -6.73
CA LYS A 22 3.70 13.09 -7.45
C LYS A 22 2.28 12.71 -7.02
N SER A 23 1.31 12.88 -7.91
CA SER A 23 -0.06 12.47 -7.65
C SER A 23 -0.13 10.94 -7.78
N VAL A 24 -0.43 10.26 -6.67
CA VAL A 24 -0.71 8.82 -6.68
C VAL A 24 -2.00 8.59 -7.48
N LEU A 25 -1.89 7.93 -8.64
CA LEU A 25 -3.02 7.74 -9.54
C LEU A 25 -3.84 6.51 -9.13
N PRO A 26 -5.18 6.54 -9.25
CA PRO A 26 -6.01 5.35 -9.09
C PRO A 26 -5.66 4.30 -10.17
N SER A 27 -5.80 3.03 -9.80
CA SER A 27 -5.47 1.89 -10.67
C SER A 27 -6.50 0.78 -10.52
N ASN A 28 -6.25 -0.39 -11.10
CA ASN A 28 -7.06 -1.60 -10.97
C ASN A 28 -6.19 -2.81 -10.64
N LYS A 29 -6.82 -3.93 -10.27
CA LYS A 29 -6.11 -5.16 -9.89
C LYS A 29 -5.13 -5.65 -10.96
N GLY A 30 -5.51 -5.62 -12.24
CA GLY A 30 -4.65 -6.11 -13.32
C GLY A 30 -3.36 -5.30 -13.46
N GLN A 31 -3.44 -3.97 -13.33
CA GLN A 31 -2.26 -3.11 -13.32
C GLN A 31 -1.43 -3.28 -12.04
N PHE A 32 -2.09 -3.48 -10.89
CA PHE A 32 -1.39 -3.79 -9.66
C PHE A 32 -0.62 -5.12 -9.74
N VAL A 33 -1.19 -6.17 -10.33
CA VAL A 33 -0.49 -7.45 -10.54
C VAL A 33 0.78 -7.24 -11.39
N LYS A 34 0.70 -6.44 -12.46
CA LYS A 34 1.89 -6.08 -13.24
C LYS A 34 2.94 -5.35 -12.40
N LEU A 35 2.51 -4.41 -11.55
CA LEU A 35 3.39 -3.67 -10.65
C LEU A 35 4.10 -4.58 -9.64
N VAL A 36 3.38 -5.53 -9.02
CA VAL A 36 4.00 -6.50 -8.10
C VAL A 36 5.00 -7.38 -8.83
N ASN A 37 4.68 -7.85 -10.04
CA ASN A 37 5.59 -8.68 -10.85
C ASN A 37 6.94 -8.01 -11.14
N THR A 38 7.00 -6.67 -11.24
CA THR A 38 8.28 -5.96 -11.43
C THR A 38 9.07 -5.77 -10.14
N HIS A 39 8.50 -6.11 -8.98
CA HIS A 39 9.08 -5.89 -7.66
C HIS A 39 9.27 -7.18 -6.85
N LEU A 40 8.95 -8.37 -7.40
CA LEU A 40 9.19 -9.65 -6.73
C LEU A 40 10.67 -9.82 -6.37
N GLY A 41 10.93 -10.45 -5.23
CA GLY A 41 12.30 -10.75 -4.78
C GLY A 41 12.47 -10.66 -3.27
N SER A 42 13.72 -10.77 -2.82
CA SER A 42 14.08 -10.74 -1.40
C SER A 42 14.26 -9.30 -0.91
N TYR A 43 13.62 -8.97 0.20
CA TYR A 43 13.65 -7.65 0.82
C TYR A 43 14.27 -7.71 2.20
N LYS A 44 15.10 -6.71 2.51
CA LYS A 44 15.66 -6.50 3.84
C LYS A 44 14.90 -5.38 4.54
N LEU A 45 14.55 -5.58 5.79
CA LEU A 45 14.03 -4.54 6.66
C LEU A 45 15.13 -3.49 6.91
N ILE A 46 14.81 -2.23 6.65
CA ILE A 46 15.70 -1.10 6.95
C ILE A 46 15.17 -0.19 8.07
N ALA A 47 13.85 -0.16 8.27
CA ALA A 47 13.23 0.48 9.42
C ALA A 47 11.90 -0.20 9.73
N GLY A 48 11.56 -0.36 11.01
CA GLY A 48 10.29 -0.91 11.43
C GLY A 48 10.10 -0.85 12.94
N ASN A 49 8.86 -0.79 13.40
CA ASN A 49 8.52 -0.66 14.83
C ASN A 49 7.50 -1.70 15.32
N SER A 50 7.33 -2.79 14.56
CA SER A 50 6.42 -3.88 14.90
C SER A 50 7.06 -5.22 14.55
N ASP A 51 6.71 -6.26 15.30
CA ASP A 51 7.23 -7.63 15.10
C ASP A 51 6.82 -8.23 13.75
N ILE A 52 5.80 -7.67 13.08
CA ILE A 52 5.42 -8.08 11.72
C ILE A 52 6.37 -7.53 10.66
N CYS A 53 7.19 -6.52 10.99
CA CYS A 53 8.19 -5.94 10.10
C CYS A 53 9.41 -6.85 10.00
N THR A 54 9.30 -7.98 9.29
CA THR A 54 10.41 -8.94 9.13
C THR A 54 10.93 -8.93 7.69
N SER A 55 12.26 -8.94 7.52
CA SER A 55 12.88 -9.21 6.21
C SER A 55 12.35 -10.53 5.62
N GLY A 56 12.27 -10.61 4.29
CA GLY A 56 11.77 -11.80 3.61
C GLY A 56 11.43 -11.54 2.16
N GLU A 57 10.77 -12.50 1.50
CA GLU A 57 10.42 -12.38 0.09
C GLU A 57 9.10 -11.65 -0.10
N LEU A 58 9.04 -10.82 -1.15
CA LEU A 58 7.78 -10.46 -1.80
C LEU A 58 7.44 -11.53 -2.84
N ASN A 59 6.40 -12.31 -2.57
CA ASN A 59 5.99 -13.40 -3.45
C ASN A 59 4.47 -13.56 -3.53
N TRP A 60 4.01 -14.03 -4.70
CA TRP A 60 2.63 -14.50 -4.83
C TRP A 60 2.47 -15.80 -4.05
N HIS A 61 1.33 -15.97 -3.38
CA HIS A 61 0.97 -17.26 -2.78
C HIS A 61 0.85 -18.36 -3.85
N ASN A 62 0.37 -17.99 -5.04
CA ASN A 62 0.37 -18.82 -6.22
C ASN A 62 0.58 -17.95 -7.47
N GLN A 63 1.67 -18.17 -8.21
CA GLN A 63 1.97 -17.38 -9.41
C GLN A 63 0.94 -17.55 -10.54
N SER A 64 0.31 -18.73 -10.62
CA SER A 64 -0.72 -19.04 -11.62
C SER A 64 -2.10 -18.48 -11.24
N ASP A 65 -2.33 -18.19 -9.96
CA ASP A 65 -3.57 -17.60 -9.47
C ASP A 65 -3.31 -16.44 -8.50
N THR A 66 -3.12 -15.26 -9.07
CA THR A 66 -2.92 -14.01 -8.34
C THR A 66 -4.16 -13.55 -7.55
N ASN A 67 -5.31 -14.21 -7.71
CA ASN A 67 -6.47 -13.93 -6.86
C ASN A 67 -6.22 -14.40 -5.42
N LEU A 68 -5.38 -15.40 -5.20
CA LEU A 68 -5.12 -15.93 -3.87
C LEU A 68 -4.39 -14.94 -2.97
N GLY A 69 -3.57 -14.06 -3.55
CA GLY A 69 -2.85 -13.03 -2.80
C GLY A 69 -1.34 -13.13 -2.85
N PHE A 70 -0.69 -12.31 -2.04
CA PHE A 70 0.77 -12.24 -1.91
C PHE A 70 1.18 -11.92 -0.48
N SER A 71 2.44 -12.20 -0.18
CA SER A 71 3.09 -11.89 1.10
C SER A 71 4.36 -11.09 0.90
N LEU A 72 4.73 -10.31 1.92
CA LEU A 72 6.06 -9.77 2.13
C LEU A 72 6.58 -10.27 3.48
N GLY A 73 7.57 -11.17 3.44
CA GLY A 73 8.01 -11.88 4.65
C GLY A 73 6.90 -12.73 5.26
N SER A 74 6.96 -12.97 6.57
CA SER A 74 5.96 -13.79 7.28
C SER A 74 4.82 -12.98 7.91
N GLY A 75 5.00 -11.66 8.07
CA GLY A 75 4.07 -10.81 8.81
C GLY A 75 3.06 -10.03 7.96
N ILE A 76 3.38 -9.73 6.70
CA ILE A 76 2.57 -8.87 5.83
C ILE A 76 1.92 -9.72 4.74
N ILE A 77 0.60 -9.89 4.80
CA ILE A 77 -0.15 -10.81 3.94
C ILE A 77 -1.40 -10.11 3.40
N PHE A 78 -1.62 -10.22 2.09
CA PHE A 78 -2.80 -9.73 1.40
C PHE A 78 -3.47 -10.87 0.65
N ASN A 79 -4.55 -11.41 1.21
CA ASN A 79 -5.28 -12.55 0.67
C ASN A 79 -6.48 -12.14 -0.20
N ALA A 80 -6.92 -13.07 -1.05
CA ALA A 80 -8.20 -12.98 -1.78
C ALA A 80 -8.37 -11.65 -2.52
N LEU A 81 -7.36 -11.26 -3.32
CA LEU A 81 -7.39 -10.02 -4.08
C LEU A 81 -8.61 -9.98 -5.01
N HIS A 82 -9.33 -8.87 -5.01
CA HIS A 82 -10.52 -8.68 -5.84
C HIS A 82 -10.65 -7.21 -6.25
N ASN A 83 -11.55 -6.92 -7.19
CA ASN A 83 -11.88 -5.55 -7.56
C ASN A 83 -13.05 -5.05 -6.72
N GLY A 84 -12.91 -3.85 -6.16
CA GLY A 84 -13.98 -3.19 -5.43
C GLY A 84 -14.15 -3.71 -4.00
N THR A 85 -15.41 -3.85 -3.60
CA THR A 85 -15.80 -4.25 -2.24
C THR A 85 -16.46 -5.62 -2.31
N GLN A 86 -16.04 -6.54 -1.45
CA GLN A 86 -16.71 -7.82 -1.23
C GLN A 86 -17.20 -7.88 0.20
N THR A 87 -18.42 -8.38 0.38
CA THR A 87 -19.05 -8.55 1.69
C THR A 87 -19.55 -9.97 1.80
N ASN A 88 -19.08 -10.71 2.80
CA ASN A 88 -19.47 -12.09 3.05
C ASN A 88 -20.06 -12.22 4.45
N LYS A 89 -21.01 -13.15 4.62
CA LYS A 89 -21.47 -13.59 5.95
C LYS A 89 -20.50 -14.63 6.49
N VAL A 90 -20.10 -14.51 7.76
CA VAL A 90 -19.08 -15.37 8.38
C VAL A 90 -19.61 -15.82 9.74
N PRO A 91 -19.35 -17.05 10.22
CA PRO A 91 -19.71 -17.44 11.59
C PRO A 91 -19.16 -16.44 12.62
N ASN A 92 -19.95 -16.06 13.63
CA ASN A 92 -19.64 -15.08 14.69
C ASN A 92 -19.58 -13.59 14.26
N PHE A 93 -19.73 -13.27 12.96
CA PHE A 93 -19.82 -11.91 12.46
C PHE A 93 -21.02 -11.76 11.52
N CYS A 94 -21.72 -10.64 11.56
CA CYS A 94 -22.85 -10.47 10.66
C CYS A 94 -22.41 -10.27 9.22
N LEU A 95 -21.38 -9.46 9.03
CA LEU A 95 -20.78 -9.21 7.72
C LEU A 95 -19.29 -8.95 7.89
N VAL A 96 -18.48 -9.55 7.03
CA VAL A 96 -17.08 -9.21 6.86
C VAL A 96 -16.92 -8.60 5.48
N THR A 97 -16.53 -7.32 5.45
CA THR A 97 -16.33 -6.56 4.24
C THR A 97 -14.85 -6.34 3.99
N THR A 98 -14.35 -6.78 2.85
CA THR A 98 -13.01 -6.44 2.37
C THR A 98 -13.11 -5.52 1.16
N LYS A 99 -12.25 -4.52 1.13
CA LYS A 99 -12.13 -3.59 0.01
C LYS A 99 -10.68 -3.42 -0.36
N PHE A 100 -10.38 -3.53 -1.65
CA PHE A 100 -9.06 -3.20 -2.19
C PHE A 100 -9.13 -1.92 -3.02
N LYS A 101 -8.29 -0.96 -2.70
CA LYS A 101 -8.04 0.23 -3.51
C LYS A 101 -6.65 0.13 -4.11
N TYR A 102 -6.59 -0.04 -5.43
CA TYR A 102 -5.34 -0.10 -6.17
C TYR A 102 -4.92 1.29 -6.65
N THR A 103 -3.61 1.54 -6.64
CA THR A 103 -3.00 2.77 -7.13
C THR A 103 -1.82 2.46 -8.05
N SER A 104 -1.24 3.48 -8.67
CA SER A 104 0.01 3.37 -9.44
C SER A 104 1.21 2.94 -8.58
N GLU A 105 1.11 3.06 -7.27
CA GLU A 105 2.23 2.83 -6.34
C GLU A 105 1.96 1.64 -5.40
N GLY A 106 0.81 0.97 -5.46
CA GLY A 106 0.53 -0.15 -4.56
C GLY A 106 -0.96 -0.33 -4.29
N LEU A 107 -1.28 -0.78 -3.08
CA LEU A 107 -2.67 -0.96 -2.67
C LEU A 107 -2.94 -0.59 -1.22
N THR A 108 -4.20 -0.31 -0.94
CA THR A 108 -4.77 -0.25 0.41
C THR A 108 -5.85 -1.30 0.52
N MET A 109 -5.78 -2.12 1.55
CA MET A 109 -6.84 -3.04 1.95
C MET A 109 -7.56 -2.47 3.16
N THR A 110 -8.88 -2.47 3.13
CA THR A 110 -9.73 -2.17 4.27
C THR A 110 -10.54 -3.41 4.61
N LEU A 111 -10.53 -3.81 5.88
CA LEU A 111 -11.27 -4.92 6.42
C LEU A 111 -12.20 -4.38 7.50
N ARG A 112 -13.50 -4.63 7.34
CA ARG A 112 -14.55 -4.23 8.26
C ARG A 112 -15.27 -5.47 8.77
N HIS A 113 -15.24 -5.67 10.07
CA HIS A 113 -16.03 -6.69 10.75
C HIS A 113 -17.24 -6.02 11.38
N ASN A 114 -18.44 -6.32 10.87
CA ASN A 114 -19.67 -5.93 11.52
C ASN A 114 -20.16 -7.07 12.42
N ARG A 115 -20.28 -6.84 13.73
CA ARG A 115 -20.85 -7.82 14.67
C ARG A 115 -22.37 -7.80 14.62
N CYS A 116 -22.99 -8.96 14.86
CA CYS A 116 -24.45 -9.09 14.76
C CYS A 116 -25.21 -8.47 15.93
N GLU A 117 -24.63 -8.52 17.11
CA GLU A 117 -25.36 -8.24 18.35
C GLU A 117 -25.10 -6.82 18.83
N ASN A 118 -23.95 -6.24 18.48
CA ASN A 118 -23.59 -4.90 18.93
C ASN A 118 -22.66 -4.19 17.94
N ASP A 119 -23.14 -3.10 17.34
CA ASP A 119 -22.39 -2.30 16.38
C ASP A 119 -21.19 -1.55 17.00
N SER A 120 -21.14 -1.38 18.34
CA SER A 120 -20.01 -0.73 19.01
C SER A 120 -18.71 -1.54 18.93
N ASP A 121 -18.82 -2.84 18.66
CA ASP A 121 -17.69 -3.77 18.58
C ASP A 121 -17.21 -3.98 17.14
N ASN A 122 -17.69 -3.16 16.21
CA ASN A 122 -17.26 -3.22 14.83
C ASN A 122 -15.76 -2.88 14.76
N LEU A 123 -15.01 -3.71 14.04
CA LEU A 123 -13.57 -3.55 13.89
C LEU A 123 -13.25 -3.19 12.45
N ASP A 124 -12.73 -1.98 12.25
CA ASP A 124 -12.21 -1.49 10.98
C ASP A 124 -10.69 -1.45 11.03
N THR A 125 -10.03 -2.23 10.17
CA THR A 125 -8.58 -2.18 9.97
C THR A 125 -8.28 -1.79 8.53
N SER A 126 -7.27 -0.93 8.35
CA SER A 126 -6.75 -0.64 7.01
C SER A 126 -5.25 -0.77 6.98
N GLN A 127 -4.75 -1.51 6.00
CA GLN A 127 -3.32 -1.70 5.78
C GLN A 127 -2.96 -1.29 4.35
N THR A 128 -1.82 -0.63 4.22
CA THR A 128 -1.36 -0.07 2.95
C THR A 128 0.04 -0.57 2.66
N LEU A 129 0.26 -1.04 1.43
CA LEU A 129 1.57 -1.36 0.89
C LEU A 129 1.86 -0.48 -0.32
N ARG A 130 3.00 0.20 -0.31
CA ARG A 130 3.46 1.10 -1.37
C ARG A 130 4.85 0.72 -1.86
N PHE A 131 5.00 0.61 -3.17
CA PHE A 131 6.26 0.59 -3.89
C PHE A 131 6.75 2.04 -4.03
N LEU A 132 7.89 2.32 -3.41
CA LEU A 132 8.55 3.61 -3.45
C LEU A 132 9.66 3.61 -4.51
N ALA A 133 10.26 4.78 -4.71
CA ALA A 133 11.50 4.88 -5.48
C ALA A 133 12.63 4.04 -4.83
N ASP A 134 13.70 3.82 -5.59
CA ASP A 134 14.91 3.13 -5.12
C ASP A 134 14.66 1.70 -4.62
N HIS A 135 13.67 1.01 -5.18
CA HIS A 135 13.34 -0.39 -4.88
C HIS A 135 12.96 -0.62 -3.42
N LYS A 136 12.29 0.37 -2.83
CA LYS A 136 11.80 0.30 -1.46
C LYS A 136 10.32 -0.04 -1.42
N ILE A 137 9.92 -0.73 -0.36
CA ILE A 137 8.51 -0.95 -0.03
C ILE A 137 8.24 -0.31 1.33
N GLN A 138 7.15 0.45 1.41
CA GLN A 138 6.58 0.92 2.67
C GLN A 138 5.31 0.16 2.97
N TYR A 139 5.18 -0.29 4.21
CA TYR A 139 3.96 -0.88 4.76
C TYR A 139 3.52 -0.09 5.98
N SER A 140 2.21 0.10 6.14
CA SER A 140 1.62 0.77 7.30
C SER A 140 0.23 0.24 7.61
N ILE A 141 -0.18 0.37 8.87
CA ILE A 141 -1.55 0.08 9.33
C ILE A 141 -2.16 1.37 9.89
N GLU A 142 -3.30 1.77 9.34
CA GLU A 142 -4.03 2.98 9.75
C GLU A 142 -4.49 2.88 11.21
N ASN A 143 -4.46 4.02 11.93
CA ASN A 143 -4.80 4.13 13.35
C ASN A 143 -3.92 3.27 14.29
N THR A 144 -2.72 2.92 13.85
CA THR A 144 -1.68 2.31 14.67
C THR A 144 -0.35 2.99 14.39
N ASP A 145 0.64 2.74 15.25
CA ASP A 145 2.00 3.22 14.98
C ASP A 145 2.74 2.33 13.98
N VAL A 146 2.16 1.21 13.51
CA VAL A 146 2.88 0.23 12.69
C VAL A 146 3.30 0.80 11.34
N GLU A 147 4.60 0.89 11.14
CA GLU A 147 5.24 1.27 9.90
C GLU A 147 6.49 0.42 9.66
N CYS A 148 6.64 -0.08 8.42
CA CYS A 148 7.80 -0.85 8.00
C CYS A 148 8.34 -0.29 6.67
N ILE A 149 9.66 -0.19 6.55
CA ILE A 149 10.35 0.13 5.30
C ILE A 149 11.33 -1.00 4.97
N PHE A 150 11.24 -1.47 3.73
CA PHE A 150 12.06 -2.54 3.20
C PHE A 150 12.80 -2.11 1.95
N GLU A 151 13.93 -2.74 1.67
CA GLU A 151 14.75 -2.49 0.49
C GLU A 151 15.06 -3.81 -0.24
N LEU A 152 14.80 -3.84 -1.55
CA LEU A 152 15.06 -5.00 -2.40
C LEU A 152 16.56 -5.32 -2.40
N GLN A 153 16.89 -6.57 -2.12
CA GLN A 153 18.24 -7.09 -2.21
C GLN A 153 18.51 -7.51 -3.65
N ARG A 154 19.41 -6.80 -4.32
CA ARG A 154 19.94 -7.20 -5.62
C ARG A 154 21.14 -8.11 -5.41
N LEU A 155 21.07 -9.33 -5.94
CA LEU A 155 22.21 -10.23 -6.05
C LEU A 155 23.18 -9.72 -7.12
#